data_AF-A0A7S2NU73-F1
#
_entry.id   AF-A0A7S2NU73-F1
#
_cell.length_a   1.000
_cell.length_b   1.000
_cell.length_c   1.000
_cell.angle_alpha   90.00
_cell.angle_beta   90.00
_cell.angle_gamma   90.00
#
_symmetry.space_group_name_H-M   'P 1'
#
loop_
_entity.id
_entity.type
_entity.pdbx_description
1 polymer ?
#
loop_
_entity_poly.entity_id
_entity_poly.type
_entity_poly.pdbx_seq_one_letter_code
_entity_poly.pdbx_strand_id
1 'polypeptide(L)'
;VAMPFLPRSPRWLAQQGRQAEALRALESLRGSESEAREDLAEIQAACAQAGEAGEVEFAELLAGMTGKLVGIGVALQVMQQLVGMNVFMYFGPRIFGSLGLDENRFQVMTSLVNFAGIFPAIFLADGF
;
A
#
# COMPACT_ATOMS: atom_id res chain seq x y z
N VAL A 1 -6.23 -4.66 -18.06
CA VAL A 1 -7.20 -3.84 -18.82
C VAL A 1 -8.01 -2.86 -17.93
N ALA A 2 -7.81 -2.81 -16.61
CA ALA A 2 -8.62 -1.95 -15.71
C ALA A 2 -8.15 -0.47 -15.59
N MET A 3 -6.88 -0.17 -15.85
CA MET A 3 -6.30 1.19 -15.73
C MET A 3 -7.13 2.32 -16.40
N PRO A 4 -7.66 2.19 -17.63
CA PRO A 4 -8.44 3.26 -18.25
C PRO A 4 -9.81 3.54 -17.58
N PHE A 5 -10.30 2.63 -16.73
CA PHE A 5 -11.59 2.76 -16.06
C PHE A 5 -11.49 3.26 -14.61
N LEU A 6 -10.27 3.35 -14.06
CA LEU A 6 -10.07 3.84 -12.70
C LEU A 6 -10.07 5.37 -12.69
N PRO A 7 -10.83 6.02 -11.78
CA PRO A 7 -10.72 7.45 -11.60
C PRO A 7 -9.27 7.80 -11.20
N ARG A 8 -8.75 8.90 -11.74
CA ARG A 8 -7.44 9.41 -11.32
C ARG A 8 -7.51 9.78 -9.83
N SER A 9 -6.38 9.65 -9.14
CA SER A 9 -6.27 10.00 -7.71
C SER A 9 -6.82 11.43 -7.47
N PRO A 10 -7.87 11.59 -6.65
CA PRO A 10 -8.44 12.90 -6.35
C PRO A 10 -7.42 13.85 -5.71
N ARG A 11 -6.54 13.32 -4.85
CA ARG A 11 -5.44 14.09 -4.23
C ARG A 11 -4.49 14.66 -5.27
N TRP A 12 -4.10 13.85 -6.26
CA TRP A 12 -3.23 14.31 -7.33
C TRP A 12 -3.91 15.35 -8.23
N LEU A 13 -5.21 15.15 -8.54
CA LEU A 13 -5.99 16.11 -9.31
C LEU A 13 -6.11 17.47 -8.57
N ALA A 14 -6.34 17.44 -7.27
CA ALA A 14 -6.40 18.64 -6.43
C ALA A 14 -5.05 19.38 -6.36
N GLN A 15 -3.92 18.66 -6.25
CA GLN A 15 -2.58 19.26 -6.31
C GLN A 15 -2.30 19.95 -7.64
N GLN A 16 -2.83 19.44 -8.75
CA GLN A 16 -2.69 20.03 -10.09
C GLN A 16 -3.69 21.16 -10.36
N GLY A 17 -4.45 21.60 -9.35
CA GLY A 17 -5.48 22.65 -9.49
C GLY A 17 -6.75 22.20 -10.23
N ARG A 18 -6.90 20.91 -10.55
CA ARG A 18 -8.04 20.37 -11.31
C ARG A 18 -9.21 20.00 -10.39
N GLN A 19 -9.74 21.00 -9.69
CA GLN A 19 -10.72 20.79 -8.60
C GLN A 19 -12.03 20.14 -9.07
N ALA A 20 -12.55 20.53 -10.24
CA ALA A 20 -13.78 19.95 -10.77
C ALA A 20 -13.65 18.46 -11.10
N GLU A 21 -12.47 18.02 -11.54
CA GLU A 21 -12.20 16.61 -11.81
C GLU A 21 -11.93 15.83 -10.51
N ALA A 22 -11.26 16.46 -9.54
CA ALA A 22 -11.07 15.89 -8.22
C ALA A 22 -12.42 15.65 -7.51
N LEU A 23 -13.36 16.60 -7.61
CA LEU A 23 -14.71 16.47 -7.07
C LEU A 23 -15.45 15.30 -7.73
N ARG A 24 -15.48 15.21 -9.07
CA ARG A 24 -16.11 14.08 -9.78
C ARG A 24 -15.51 12.73 -9.40
N ALA A 25 -14.18 12.69 -9.19
CA ALA A 25 -13.51 11.48 -8.74
C ALA A 25 -13.94 11.11 -7.30
N LEU A 26 -14.06 12.09 -6.39
CA LEU A 26 -14.57 11.86 -5.03
C LEU A 26 -16.04 11.46 -5.02
N GLU A 27 -16.89 12.09 -5.84
CA GLU A 27 -18.29 11.71 -6.03
C GLU A 27 -18.46 10.29 -6.57
N SER A 28 -17.49 9.79 -7.36
CA SER A 28 -17.50 8.39 -7.81
C SER A 28 -17.08 7.39 -6.72
N LEU A 29 -16.36 7.86 -5.69
CA LEU A 29 -15.85 7.05 -4.58
C LEU A 29 -16.73 7.14 -3.33
N ARG A 30 -17.47 8.26 -3.17
CA ARG A 30 -18.38 8.54 -2.05
C ARG A 30 -19.82 8.40 -2.51
N GLY A 31 -20.71 8.04 -1.59
CA GLY A 31 -22.14 7.94 -1.88
C GLY A 31 -22.89 9.28 -1.83
N SER A 32 -22.24 10.35 -1.39
CA SER A 32 -22.85 11.65 -1.11
C SER A 32 -22.01 12.81 -1.64
N GLU A 33 -22.66 13.76 -2.32
CA GLU A 33 -22.02 15.00 -2.81
C GLU A 33 -21.50 15.87 -1.66
N SER A 34 -22.17 15.85 -0.50
CA SER A 34 -21.75 16.61 0.68
C SER A 34 -20.41 16.11 1.21
N GLU A 35 -20.27 14.78 1.36
CA GLU A 35 -19.03 14.14 1.83
C GLU A 35 -17.89 14.37 0.83
N ALA A 36 -18.17 14.29 -0.47
CA ALA A 36 -17.17 14.54 -1.51
C ALA A 36 -16.62 15.98 -1.47
N ARG A 37 -17.47 16.97 -1.14
CA ARG A 37 -17.05 18.38 -0.99
C ARG A 37 -16.25 18.61 0.28
N GLU A 38 -16.61 17.96 1.39
CA GLU A 38 -15.86 18.00 2.65
C GLU A 38 -14.46 17.41 2.47
N ASP A 39 -14.36 16.21 1.89
CA ASP A 39 -13.09 15.54 1.56
C ASP A 39 -12.23 16.42 0.63
N LEU A 40 -12.85 17.06 -0.37
CA LEU A 40 -12.13 17.94 -1.28
C LEU A 40 -11.54 19.15 -0.55
N ALA A 41 -12.30 19.74 0.38
CA ALA A 41 -11.83 20.87 1.19
C ALA A 41 -10.66 20.46 2.11
N GLU A 42 -10.73 19.29 2.74
CA GLU A 42 -9.63 18.75 3.56
C GLU A 42 -8.36 18.53 2.71
N ILE A 43 -8.53 17.91 1.53
CA ILE A 43 -7.41 17.69 0.59
C ILE A 43 -6.80 19.01 0.15
N GLN A 44 -7.62 20.03 -0.14
CA GLN A 44 -7.12 21.36 -0.53
C GLN A 44 -6.33 22.02 0.60
N ALA A 45 -6.83 21.95 1.85
CA ALA A 45 -6.12 22.47 3.01
C ALA A 45 -4.76 21.77 3.20
N ALA A 46 -4.72 20.45 3.05
CA ALA A 46 -3.48 19.68 3.12
C ALA A 46 -2.52 20.02 1.96
N CYS A 47 -3.03 20.27 0.76
CA CYS A 47 -2.21 20.66 -0.39
C CYS A 47 -1.64 22.07 -0.24
N ALA A 48 -2.40 23.01 0.33
CA ALA A 48 -1.92 24.36 0.62
C ALA A 48 -0.76 24.32 1.64
N GLN A 49 -0.92 23.57 2.73
CA GLN A 49 0.16 23.37 3.72
C GLN A 49 1.40 22.71 3.10
N ALA A 50 1.21 21.71 2.24
CA ALA A 50 2.32 21.04 1.57
C ALA A 50 3.02 21.93 0.53
N GLY A 51 2.26 22.78 -0.18
CA GLY A 51 2.82 23.74 -1.14
C GLY A 51 3.67 24.83 -0.48
N GLU A 52 3.32 25.23 0.75
CA GLU A 52 4.11 26.16 1.57
C GLU A 52 5.41 25.51 2.10
N ALA A 53 5.44 24.20 2.28
CA ALA A 53 6.58 23.45 2.79
C ALA A 53 7.69 23.21 1.74
N GLY A 54 7.43 23.44 0.45
CA GLY A 54 8.41 23.24 -0.63
C GLY A 54 8.62 21.77 -1.03
N GLU A 55 9.54 21.53 -1.97
CA GLU A 55 9.91 20.17 -2.36
C GLU A 55 10.72 19.49 -1.23
N VAL A 56 10.25 18.33 -0.79
CA VAL A 56 10.90 17.56 0.28
C VAL A 56 12.24 17.02 -0.23
N GLU A 57 13.34 17.45 0.39
CA GLU A 57 14.66 16.94 0.07
C GLU A 57 14.87 15.56 0.72
N PHE A 58 15.59 14.66 0.05
CA PHE A 58 15.83 13.30 0.57
C PHE A 58 16.52 13.29 1.94
N ALA A 59 17.29 14.34 2.25
CA ALA A 59 17.93 14.53 3.54
C ALA A 59 16.93 14.78 4.68
N GLU A 60 15.78 15.41 4.39
CA GLU A 60 14.73 15.68 5.37
C GLU A 60 14.01 14.40 5.83
N LEU A 61 14.02 13.35 4.99
CA LEU A 61 13.50 12.03 5.36
C LEU A 61 14.27 11.40 6.52
N LEU A 62 15.54 11.78 6.71
CA LEU A 62 16.39 11.30 7.80
C LEU A 62 16.35 12.23 9.02
N ALA A 63 15.72 13.40 8.90
CA ALA A 63 15.69 14.41 9.95
C ALA A 63 14.46 14.26 10.87
N GLY A 64 14.64 14.68 12.13
CA GLY A 64 13.54 14.87 13.09
C GLY A 64 12.69 13.63 13.35
N MET A 65 11.37 13.84 13.41
CA MET A 65 10.39 12.76 13.62
C MET A 65 10.24 11.88 12.38
N THR A 66 10.35 12.44 11.18
CA THR A 66 10.27 11.71 9.90
C THR A 66 11.34 10.61 9.84
N GLY A 67 12.58 10.92 10.22
CA GLY A 67 13.66 9.94 10.31
C GLY A 67 13.37 8.77 11.24
N LYS A 68 12.67 9.00 12.37
CA LYS A 68 12.25 7.92 13.27
C LYS A 68 11.20 7.03 12.63
N LEU A 69 10.22 7.61 11.93
CA LEU A 69 9.19 6.84 11.22
C LEU A 69 9.81 6.01 10.09
N VAL A 70 10.73 6.60 9.32
CA VAL A 70 11.49 5.90 8.28
C VAL A 70 12.29 4.75 8.89
N GLY A 71 12.98 4.98 10.01
CA GLY A 71 13.73 3.94 10.72
C GLY A 71 12.85 2.76 11.17
N ILE A 72 11.65 3.04 11.69
CA ILE A 72 10.67 2.00 12.04
C ILE A 72 10.23 1.24 10.79
N GLY A 73 9.90 1.93 9.70
CA GLY A 73 9.52 1.30 8.43
C GLY A 73 10.61 0.38 7.88
N VAL A 74 11.87 0.84 7.90
CA VAL A 74 13.02 0.03 7.48
C VAL A 74 13.20 -1.18 8.40
N ALA A 75 13.14 -1.01 9.71
CA ALA A 75 13.27 -2.11 10.66
C ALA A 75 12.16 -3.15 10.47
N LEU A 76 10.91 -2.72 10.27
CA LEU A 76 9.78 -3.60 9.96
C LEU A 76 10.02 -4.36 8.66
N GLN A 77 10.50 -3.70 7.61
CA GLN A 77 10.78 -4.35 6.32
C GLN A 77 11.91 -5.38 6.45
N VAL A 78 12.94 -5.07 7.22
CA VAL A 78 14.02 -6.02 7.52
C VAL A 78 13.47 -7.23 8.29
N MET A 79 12.66 -7.00 9.32
CA MET A 79 12.02 -8.09 10.08
C MET A 79 11.17 -8.98 9.17
N GLN A 80 10.40 -8.41 8.24
CA GLN A 80 9.62 -9.19 7.26
C GLN A 80 10.52 -10.09 6.40
N GLN A 81 11.69 -9.62 5.97
CA GLN A 81 12.61 -10.42 5.16
C GLN A 81 13.37 -11.48 5.97
N LEU A 82 13.69 -11.19 7.24
CA LEU A 82 14.39 -12.13 8.14
C LEU A 82 13.58 -13.38 8.45
N VAL A 83 12.25 -13.33 8.33
CA VAL A 83 11.39 -14.53 8.36
C VAL A 83 11.80 -15.54 7.27
N GLY A 84 12.49 -15.10 6.22
CA GLY A 84 13.12 -15.97 5.24
C GLY A 84 12.15 -16.49 4.19
N MET A 85 11.00 -15.82 3.98
CA MET A 85 9.96 -16.29 3.05
C MET A 85 10.49 -16.50 1.63
N ASN A 86 11.37 -15.61 1.15
CA ASN A 86 12.00 -15.77 -0.17
C ASN A 86 12.84 -17.05 -0.23
N VAL A 87 13.70 -17.30 0.76
CA VAL A 87 14.52 -18.52 0.86
C VAL A 87 13.61 -19.77 0.91
N PHE A 88 12.54 -19.72 1.69
CA PHE A 88 11.56 -20.80 1.77
C PHE A 88 10.89 -21.08 0.42
N MET A 89 10.48 -20.04 -0.33
CA MET A 89 9.88 -20.22 -1.66
C MET A 89 10.86 -20.84 -2.67
N TYR A 90 12.15 -20.46 -2.64
CA TYR A 90 13.15 -20.97 -3.58
C TYR A 90 13.64 -22.38 -3.24
N PHE A 91 13.90 -22.67 -1.96
CA PHE A 91 14.51 -23.92 -1.54
C PHE A 91 13.51 -24.94 -1.02
N GLY A 92 12.32 -24.52 -0.59
CA GLY A 92 11.25 -25.39 -0.12
C GLY A 92 10.94 -26.52 -1.11
N PRO A 93 10.59 -26.22 -2.38
CA PRO A 93 10.28 -27.25 -3.36
C PRO A 93 11.43 -28.24 -3.56
N ARG A 94 12.68 -27.77 -3.60
CA ARG A 94 13.87 -28.63 -3.77
C ARG A 94 14.14 -29.52 -2.56
N ILE A 95 13.98 -29.00 -1.35
CA ILE A 95 14.16 -29.77 -0.10
C ILE A 95 13.09 -30.86 -0.03
N PHE A 96 11.83 -30.53 -0.27
CA PHE A 96 10.74 -31.50 -0.26
C PHE A 96 10.83 -32.49 -1.45
N GLY A 97 11.32 -32.03 -2.60
CA GLY A 97 11.69 -32.86 -3.74
C GLY A 97 12.73 -33.93 -3.39
N SER A 98 13.78 -33.53 -2.65
CA SER A 98 14.80 -34.47 -2.17
C SER A 98 14.28 -35.53 -1.18
N LEU A 99 13.14 -35.28 -0.54
CA LEU A 99 12.43 -36.22 0.33
C LEU A 99 11.45 -37.13 -0.43
N GLY A 100 11.41 -37.04 -1.77
CA GLY A 100 10.55 -37.85 -2.63
C GLY A 100 9.14 -37.29 -2.82
N LEU A 101 8.88 -36.04 -2.43
CA LEU A 101 7.60 -35.37 -2.65
C LEU A 101 7.61 -34.60 -3.98
N ASP A 102 6.46 -34.56 -4.66
CA ASP A 102 6.31 -33.83 -5.92
C ASP A 102 6.44 -32.32 -5.69
N GLU A 103 7.50 -31.71 -6.27
CA GLU A 103 7.82 -30.29 -6.12
C GLU A 103 6.67 -29.38 -6.56
N ASN A 104 5.94 -29.79 -7.60
CA ASN A 104 4.83 -29.01 -8.14
C ASN A 104 3.63 -29.01 -7.17
N ARG A 105 3.35 -30.15 -6.53
CA ARG A 105 2.29 -30.23 -5.50
C ARG A 105 2.64 -29.38 -4.28
N PHE A 106 3.91 -29.36 -3.88
CA PHE A 106 4.37 -28.51 -2.78
C PHE A 106 4.14 -27.03 -3.11
N GLN A 107 4.56 -26.56 -4.29
CA GLN A 107 4.35 -25.17 -4.71
C GLN A 107 2.88 -24.76 -4.71
N VAL A 108 2.00 -25.57 -5.32
CA VAL A 108 0.55 -25.29 -5.36
C VAL A 108 -0.03 -25.20 -3.95
N MET A 109 0.34 -26.12 -3.05
CA MET A 109 -0.14 -26.10 -1.67
C MET A 109 0.34 -24.86 -0.91
N THR A 110 1.62 -24.50 -1.03
CA THR A 110 2.17 -23.30 -0.40
C THR A 110 1.50 -22.03 -0.92
N SER A 111 1.26 -21.93 -2.23
CA SER A 111 0.55 -20.80 -2.82
C SER A 111 -0.89 -20.68 -2.31
N LEU A 112 -1.59 -21.80 -2.18
CA LEU A 112 -2.95 -21.83 -1.60
C LEU A 112 -2.95 -21.37 -0.14
N VAL A 113 -2.00 -21.85 0.67
CA VAL A 113 -1.88 -21.43 2.08
C VAL A 113 -1.55 -19.94 2.17
N ASN A 114 -0.65 -19.44 1.33
CA ASN A 114 -0.31 -18.02 1.29
C ASN A 114 -1.51 -17.16 0.91
N PHE A 115 -2.27 -17.56 -0.11
CA PHE A 115 -3.49 -16.87 -0.53
C PHE A 115 -4.57 -16.92 0.57
N ALA A 116 -4.81 -18.09 1.16
CA ALA A 116 -5.78 -18.27 2.24
C ALA A 116 -5.42 -17.46 3.48
N GLY A 117 -4.12 -17.32 3.78
CA GLY A 117 -3.61 -16.54 4.91
C GLY A 117 -3.88 -15.03 4.81
N ILE A 118 -4.16 -14.51 3.61
CA ILE A 118 -4.49 -13.08 3.41
C ILE A 118 -5.86 -12.74 4.02
N PHE A 119 -6.85 -13.64 3.92
CA PHE A 119 -8.20 -13.37 4.40
C PHE A 119 -8.26 -13.05 5.90
N PRO A 120 -7.76 -13.91 6.82
CA PRO A 120 -7.77 -13.57 8.24
C PRO A 120 -6.91 -12.35 8.54
N ALA A 121 -5.83 -12.10 7.79
CA ALA A 121 -5.01 -10.91 7.97
C ALA A 121 -5.80 -9.62 7.67
N ILE A 122 -6.60 -9.61 6.60
CA ILE A 122 -7.49 -8.47 6.28
C ILE A 122 -8.56 -8.30 7.36
N PHE A 123 -9.25 -9.39 7.72
CA PHE A 123 -10.32 -9.32 8.73
C PHE A 123 -9.83 -8.85 10.10
N LEU A 124 -8.62 -9.23 10.49
CA LEU A 124 -8.02 -8.77 11.75
C LEU A 124 -7.48 -7.35 11.63
N ALA A 125 -6.90 -6.95 10.50
CA ALA A 125 -6.35 -5.61 10.31
C ALA A 125 -7.40 -4.49 10.43
N ASP A 126 -8.62 -4.74 9.92
CA ASP A 126 -9.72 -3.76 10.01
C ASP A 126 -10.44 -3.79 11.38
N GLY A 127 -10.20 -4.83 12.20
CA GLY A 127 -10.88 -5.05 13.49
C GLY A 127 -10.14 -4.50 14.71
N PHE A 128 -8.89 -4.05 14.57
CA PHE A 128 -8.07 -3.39 15.61
C PHE A 128 -8.03 -1.88 15.39
#